data_AF-A0A7X3XQX5-F1
#
_entry.id   AF-A0A7X3XQX5-F1
#
_cell.length_a   1.000
_cell.length_b   1.000
_cell.length_c   1.000
_cell.angle_alpha   90.00
_cell.angle_beta   90.00
_cell.angle_gamma   90.00
#
_symmetry.space_group_name_H-M   'P 1'
#
loop_
_entity.id
_entity.type
_entity.pdbx_description
1 polymer ?
#
loop_
_entity_poly.entity_id
_entity_poly.type
_entity_poly.pdbx_seq_one_letter_code
_entity_poly.pdbx_strand_id
1 'polypeptide(L)'
;MRIRFMLHKVAPLLCVVVFIFLLFVPEGYSQTQSEQGVPLKEQQEGRTLLVAASTLYGLSLYGPGTAILLDLESERQLAGLELLIGGGSFIGGLMATKNHRLGVGRSNLILSGSFAGTFYGFGVPVLFESENPKVYFASAMLATPIGGLIAHRLTDHRWFKKGESYLMTNGGFVGGLYGFAIPYVANIEDLEERTQSKIYIASMMVGVPIGAWTTIKLIYNKPISEGRSHLISFGGLVGSAYASGIVSLLDIESSRPYVFAAMLGLPAGAYLGYQLTTESEYTAGRAALIQIGACAGALFGNGIVSVANAKSHEPYVVASILGSAAGMWLAHRSTRGWGEGTPFTRNDLIPKSDRFVVSLPSVDKWLTLGLMAFRKPTFMANFPMELLRISF
;
A
#
# COMPACT_ATOMS: atom_id res chain seq x y z
N MET A 1 -11.00 10.14 -40.69
CA MET A 1 -10.79 8.75 -41.18
C MET A 1 -9.79 7.92 -40.34
N ARG A 2 -8.98 8.51 -39.43
CA ARG A 2 -8.01 7.77 -38.56
C ARG A 2 -8.62 6.94 -37.41
N ILE A 3 -9.85 7.23 -36.98
CA ILE A 3 -10.47 6.59 -35.79
C ILE A 3 -10.86 5.12 -36.05
N ARG A 4 -11.24 4.75 -37.28
CA ARG A 4 -11.61 3.36 -37.61
C ARG A 4 -10.41 2.39 -37.60
N PHE A 5 -9.18 2.88 -37.75
CA PHE A 5 -7.99 2.04 -37.83
C PHE A 5 -7.44 1.62 -36.46
N MET A 6 -7.65 2.43 -35.41
CA MET A 6 -7.24 2.07 -34.05
C MET A 6 -8.14 1.01 -33.42
N LEU A 7 -9.45 1.05 -33.69
CA LEU A 7 -10.41 0.11 -33.07
C LEU A 7 -10.11 -1.36 -33.41
N HIS A 8 -9.59 -1.63 -34.61
CA HIS A 8 -9.35 -2.99 -35.09
C HIS A 8 -8.13 -3.67 -34.46
N LYS A 9 -7.15 -2.88 -33.96
CA LYS A 9 -5.94 -3.39 -33.29
C LYS A 9 -6.10 -3.54 -31.78
N VAL A 10 -7.01 -2.76 -31.16
CA VAL A 10 -7.27 -2.78 -29.72
C VAL A 10 -8.12 -4.01 -29.33
N ALA A 11 -9.06 -4.41 -30.20
CA ALA A 11 -9.99 -5.50 -29.94
C ALA A 11 -9.33 -6.85 -29.59
N PRO A 12 -8.32 -7.37 -30.33
CA PRO A 12 -7.72 -8.67 -30.01
C PRO A 12 -6.90 -8.67 -28.70
N LEU A 13 -6.22 -7.58 -28.34
CA LEU A 13 -5.44 -7.49 -27.11
C LEU A 13 -6.34 -7.40 -25.87
N LEU A 14 -7.42 -6.62 -25.96
CA LEU A 14 -8.44 -6.53 -24.91
C LEU A 14 -9.15 -7.89 -24.73
N CYS A 15 -9.45 -8.59 -25.82
CA CYS A 15 -10.03 -9.94 -25.78
C CYS A 15 -9.09 -10.96 -25.13
N VAL A 16 -7.78 -10.94 -25.39
CA VAL A 16 -6.83 -11.90 -24.77
C VAL A 16 -6.69 -11.65 -23.26
N VAL A 17 -6.62 -10.39 -22.82
CA VAL A 17 -6.60 -10.06 -21.39
C VAL A 17 -7.91 -10.49 -20.74
N VAL A 18 -9.06 -10.13 -21.30
CA VAL A 18 -10.37 -10.55 -20.80
C VAL A 18 -10.54 -12.07 -20.80
N PHE A 19 -10.02 -12.78 -21.81
CA PHE A 19 -10.11 -14.24 -21.93
C PHE A 19 -9.22 -14.97 -20.92
N ILE A 20 -7.99 -14.50 -20.69
CA ILE A 20 -7.12 -15.02 -19.61
C ILE A 20 -7.78 -14.80 -18.25
N PHE A 21 -8.46 -13.66 -18.03
CA PHE A 21 -9.17 -13.39 -16.78
C PHE A 21 -10.47 -14.19 -16.61
N LEU A 22 -11.21 -14.47 -17.69
CA LEU A 22 -12.44 -15.28 -17.66
C LEU A 22 -12.15 -16.76 -17.36
N LEU A 23 -10.97 -17.27 -17.73
CA LEU A 23 -10.54 -18.64 -17.40
C LEU A 23 -10.28 -18.85 -15.89
N PHE A 24 -10.22 -17.78 -15.08
CA PHE A 24 -10.06 -17.85 -13.62
C PHE A 24 -11.34 -17.61 -12.82
N VAL A 25 -12.52 -17.59 -13.45
CA VAL A 25 -13.81 -17.47 -12.75
C VAL A 25 -14.42 -18.87 -12.55
N PRO A 26 -14.27 -19.52 -11.37
CA PRO A 26 -15.00 -20.75 -11.11
C PRO A 26 -16.50 -20.45 -10.93
N GLU A 27 -17.31 -21.16 -11.71
CA GLU A 27 -18.77 -21.20 -11.60
C GLU A 27 -19.22 -21.83 -10.28
N GLY A 28 -20.11 -21.13 -9.57
CA GLY A 28 -21.06 -21.73 -8.63
C GLY A 28 -20.55 -22.08 -7.23
N TYR A 29 -20.45 -21.08 -6.35
CA TYR A 29 -20.55 -21.32 -4.89
C TYR A 29 -21.56 -20.37 -4.25
N SER A 30 -22.43 -20.95 -3.43
CA SER A 30 -23.50 -20.25 -2.70
C SER A 30 -22.92 -19.27 -1.67
N GLN A 31 -23.22 -17.99 -1.85
CA GLN A 31 -22.75 -16.83 -1.07
C GLN A 31 -23.14 -16.81 0.43
N THR A 32 -23.90 -17.79 0.93
CA THR A 32 -24.65 -17.63 2.18
C THR A 32 -23.96 -18.10 3.47
N GLN A 33 -22.88 -18.88 3.42
CA GLN A 33 -22.26 -19.44 4.65
C GLN A 33 -20.97 -18.74 5.13
N SER A 34 -20.21 -18.04 4.27
CA SER A 34 -18.94 -17.42 4.70
C SER A 34 -19.10 -16.05 5.37
N GLU A 35 -20.18 -15.30 5.09
CA GLU A 35 -20.35 -13.92 5.59
C GLU A 35 -20.98 -13.81 7.00
N GLN A 36 -21.54 -14.89 7.55
CA GLN A 36 -22.21 -14.85 8.87
C GLN A 36 -21.25 -14.81 10.07
N GLY A 37 -19.95 -15.03 9.87
CA GLY A 37 -18.96 -15.12 10.96
C GLY A 37 -18.13 -13.86 11.24
N VAL A 38 -18.29 -12.78 10.47
CA VAL A 38 -17.38 -11.62 10.57
C VAL A 38 -17.80 -10.71 11.73
N PRO A 39 -16.90 -10.39 12.68
CA PRO A 39 -17.22 -9.47 13.77
C PRO A 39 -17.72 -8.11 13.26
N LEU A 40 -18.76 -7.56 13.89
CA LEU A 40 -19.33 -6.26 13.53
C LEU A 40 -18.26 -5.16 13.45
N LYS A 41 -17.28 -5.19 14.35
CA LYS A 41 -16.14 -4.26 14.36
C LYS A 41 -15.33 -4.33 13.07
N GLU A 42 -15.03 -5.53 12.58
CA GLU A 42 -14.27 -5.72 11.34
C GLU A 42 -15.06 -5.26 10.10
N GLN A 43 -16.39 -5.45 10.11
CA GLN A 43 -17.25 -4.91 9.05
C GLN A 43 -17.27 -3.37 9.05
N GLN A 44 -17.32 -2.75 10.23
CA GLN A 44 -17.26 -1.29 10.37
C GLN A 44 -15.91 -0.74 9.90
N GLU A 45 -14.80 -1.38 10.26
CA GLU A 45 -13.47 -1.01 9.78
C GLU A 45 -13.36 -1.13 8.24
N GLY A 46 -13.84 -2.23 7.66
CA GLY A 46 -13.82 -2.45 6.21
C GLY A 46 -14.69 -1.44 5.45
N ARG A 47 -15.84 -1.06 6.03
CA ARG A 47 -16.70 0.00 5.49
C ARG A 47 -16.04 1.38 5.57
N THR A 48 -15.47 1.74 6.72
CA THR A 48 -14.76 3.02 6.90
C THR A 48 -13.61 3.14 5.90
N LEU A 49 -12.85 2.06 5.67
CA LEU A 49 -11.76 2.02 4.70
C LEU A 49 -12.26 2.36 3.28
N LEU A 50 -13.35 1.74 2.81
CA LEU A 50 -13.86 1.99 1.45
C LEU A 50 -14.46 3.38 1.28
N VAL A 51 -15.13 3.91 2.31
CA VAL A 51 -15.67 5.28 2.29
C VAL A 51 -14.53 6.30 2.25
N ALA A 52 -13.51 6.12 3.09
CA ALA A 52 -12.33 6.99 3.09
C ALA A 52 -11.61 6.93 1.74
N ALA A 53 -11.46 5.73 1.17
CA ALA A 53 -10.85 5.57 -0.14
C ALA A 53 -11.68 6.19 -1.27
N SER A 54 -13.02 6.04 -1.26
CA SER A 54 -13.87 6.66 -2.29
C SER A 54 -13.79 8.18 -2.23
N THR A 55 -13.77 8.78 -1.03
CA THR A 55 -13.53 10.21 -0.85
C THR A 55 -12.17 10.63 -1.39
N LEU A 56 -11.12 9.87 -1.08
CA LEU A 56 -9.77 10.16 -1.57
C LEU A 56 -9.72 10.11 -3.10
N TYR A 57 -10.27 9.08 -3.75
CA TYR A 57 -10.38 9.02 -5.20
C TYR A 57 -11.20 10.17 -5.78
N GLY A 58 -12.28 10.56 -5.10
CA GLY A 58 -13.08 11.72 -5.44
C GLY A 58 -12.22 12.99 -5.53
N LEU A 59 -11.37 13.22 -4.53
CA LEU A 59 -10.50 14.40 -4.45
C LEU A 59 -9.25 14.30 -5.34
N SER A 60 -8.65 13.13 -5.49
CA SER A 60 -7.33 12.98 -6.13
C SER A 60 -7.37 12.57 -7.59
N LEU A 61 -8.44 11.89 -8.03
CA LEU A 61 -8.56 11.37 -9.40
C LEU A 61 -9.77 11.97 -10.12
N TYR A 62 -10.97 11.81 -9.55
CA TYR A 62 -12.20 12.21 -10.23
C TYR A 62 -12.38 13.73 -10.26
N GLY A 63 -12.01 14.46 -9.21
CA GLY A 63 -12.05 15.93 -9.15
C GLY A 63 -11.20 16.57 -10.26
N PRO A 64 -9.86 16.44 -10.17
CA PRO A 64 -8.95 16.96 -11.19
C PRO A 64 -9.22 16.38 -12.58
N GLY A 65 -9.50 15.07 -12.68
CA GLY A 65 -9.78 14.41 -13.95
C GLY A 65 -11.03 14.97 -14.64
N THR A 66 -12.10 15.23 -13.90
CA THR A 66 -13.31 15.85 -14.46
C THR A 66 -13.06 17.30 -14.87
N ALA A 67 -12.29 18.07 -14.08
CA ALA A 67 -11.93 19.44 -14.45
C ALA A 67 -11.13 19.50 -15.75
N ILE A 68 -10.15 18.60 -15.92
CA ILE A 68 -9.34 18.47 -17.14
C ILE A 68 -10.21 18.03 -18.34
N LEU A 69 -11.17 17.13 -18.13
CA LEU A 69 -12.06 16.69 -19.21
C LEU A 69 -13.02 17.79 -19.68
N LEU A 70 -13.43 18.68 -18.77
CA LEU A 70 -14.32 19.81 -19.03
C LEU A 70 -13.60 21.10 -19.44
N ASP A 71 -12.26 21.09 -19.51
CA ASP A 71 -11.43 22.28 -19.78
C ASP A 71 -11.74 23.47 -18.84
N LEU A 72 -11.88 23.21 -17.54
CA LEU A 72 -12.12 24.27 -16.57
C LEU A 72 -10.85 25.08 -16.31
N GLU A 73 -10.84 26.35 -16.69
CA GLU A 73 -9.71 27.26 -16.49
C GLU A 73 -9.78 28.06 -15.18
N SER A 74 -10.98 28.24 -14.62
CA SER A 74 -11.17 29.06 -13.42
C SER A 74 -10.82 28.28 -12.14
N GLU A 75 -9.84 28.77 -11.37
CA GLU A 75 -9.46 28.17 -10.07
C GLU A 75 -10.65 28.00 -9.11
N ARG A 76 -11.61 28.93 -9.13
CA ARG A 76 -12.83 28.84 -8.31
C ARG A 76 -13.74 27.70 -8.77
N GLN A 77 -13.87 27.50 -10.08
CA GLN A 77 -14.65 26.40 -10.64
C GLN A 77 -13.97 25.06 -10.36
N LEU A 78 -12.64 25.00 -10.47
CA LEU A 78 -11.83 23.83 -10.13
C LEU A 78 -12.04 23.42 -8.67
N ALA A 79 -11.78 24.33 -7.72
CA ALA A 79 -11.94 24.05 -6.30
C ALA A 79 -13.39 23.67 -5.94
N GLY A 80 -14.38 24.36 -6.53
CA GLY A 80 -15.79 24.03 -6.34
C GLY A 80 -16.15 22.63 -6.83
N LEU A 81 -15.66 22.25 -8.03
CA LEU A 81 -15.89 20.93 -8.61
C LEU A 81 -15.20 19.82 -7.80
N GLU A 82 -13.96 20.03 -7.38
CA GLU A 82 -13.21 19.06 -6.56
C GLU A 82 -13.90 18.81 -5.22
N LEU A 83 -14.34 19.86 -4.52
CA LEU A 83 -15.09 19.73 -3.27
C LEU A 83 -16.43 19.02 -3.48
N LEU A 84 -17.14 19.32 -4.58
CA LEU A 84 -18.40 18.67 -4.92
C LEU A 84 -18.20 17.18 -5.21
N ILE A 85 -17.18 16.82 -6.00
CA ILE A 85 -16.87 15.42 -6.32
C ILE A 85 -16.37 14.68 -5.08
N GLY A 86 -15.50 15.30 -4.26
CA GLY A 86 -15.02 14.72 -3.01
C GLY A 86 -16.17 14.43 -2.01
N GLY A 87 -17.04 15.42 -1.79
CA GLY A 87 -18.22 15.28 -0.93
C GLY A 87 -19.24 14.28 -1.49
N GLY A 88 -19.50 14.33 -2.80
CA GLY A 88 -20.36 13.37 -3.49
C GLY A 88 -19.84 11.94 -3.39
N SER A 89 -18.52 11.74 -3.50
CA SER A 89 -17.88 10.43 -3.38
C SER A 89 -17.91 9.88 -1.95
N PHE A 90 -17.86 10.75 -0.93
CA PHE A 90 -18.09 10.37 0.47
C PHE A 90 -19.52 9.87 0.69
N ILE A 91 -20.52 10.66 0.27
CA ILE A 91 -21.94 10.30 0.42
C ILE A 91 -22.26 9.03 -0.38
N GLY A 92 -21.79 8.95 -1.63
CA GLY A 92 -21.96 7.79 -2.49
C GLY A 92 -21.33 6.53 -1.88
N GLY A 93 -20.12 6.64 -1.34
CA GLY A 93 -19.46 5.56 -0.60
C GLY A 93 -20.26 5.11 0.63
N LEU A 94 -20.77 6.05 1.43
CA LEU A 94 -21.60 5.75 2.60
C LEU A 94 -22.90 5.01 2.23
N MET A 95 -23.56 5.44 1.16
CA MET A 95 -24.79 4.82 0.67
C MET A 95 -24.52 3.43 0.09
N ALA A 96 -23.51 3.30 -0.77
CA ALA A 96 -23.14 2.04 -1.40
C ALA A 96 -22.71 0.98 -0.38
N THR A 97 -22.05 1.38 0.71
CA THR A 97 -21.57 0.45 1.75
C THR A 97 -22.58 0.17 2.85
N LYS A 98 -23.73 0.87 2.90
CA LYS A 98 -24.70 0.78 4.02
C LYS A 98 -25.20 -0.65 4.29
N ASN A 99 -25.44 -1.41 3.22
CA ASN A 99 -26.04 -2.76 3.31
C ASN A 99 -25.03 -3.89 3.06
N HIS A 100 -23.75 -3.57 2.86
CA HIS A 100 -22.73 -4.57 2.51
C HIS A 100 -21.91 -4.97 3.75
N ARG A 101 -21.78 -6.27 3.97
CA ARG A 101 -20.94 -6.85 5.03
C ARG A 101 -19.52 -7.07 4.51
N LEU A 102 -18.74 -6.01 4.45
CA LEU A 102 -17.37 -6.05 3.92
C LEU A 102 -16.38 -6.10 5.08
N GLY A 103 -15.72 -7.24 5.26
CA GLY A 103 -14.57 -7.31 6.18
C GLY A 103 -13.37 -6.55 5.63
N VAL A 104 -12.46 -6.17 6.53
CA VAL A 104 -11.28 -5.35 6.18
C VAL A 104 -10.45 -5.99 5.09
N GLY A 105 -10.26 -7.31 5.12
CA GLY A 105 -9.44 -8.00 4.12
C GLY A 105 -9.98 -7.85 2.70
N ARG A 106 -11.29 -8.07 2.51
CA ARG A 106 -11.94 -7.91 1.20
C ARG A 106 -12.00 -6.45 0.78
N SER A 107 -12.31 -5.53 1.68
CA SER A 107 -12.26 -4.08 1.40
C SER A 107 -10.87 -3.64 0.93
N ASN A 108 -9.81 -4.14 1.56
CA ASN A 108 -8.43 -3.82 1.16
C ASN A 108 -8.09 -4.39 -0.23
N LEU A 109 -8.57 -5.60 -0.56
CA LEU A 109 -8.34 -6.18 -1.89
C LEU A 109 -9.12 -5.44 -2.99
N ILE A 110 -10.37 -5.04 -2.72
CA ILE A 110 -11.15 -4.20 -3.64
C ILE A 110 -10.41 -2.88 -3.88
N LEU A 111 -9.95 -2.22 -2.81
CA LEU A 111 -9.18 -0.98 -2.89
C LEU A 111 -7.88 -1.17 -3.68
N SER A 112 -7.15 -2.25 -3.42
CA SER A 112 -5.95 -2.63 -4.17
C SER A 112 -6.24 -2.86 -5.65
N GLY A 113 -7.38 -3.49 -5.96
CA GLY A 113 -7.88 -3.66 -7.33
C GLY A 113 -8.17 -2.33 -7.99
N SER A 114 -8.79 -1.39 -7.27
CA SER A 114 -9.03 -0.03 -7.78
C SER A 114 -7.72 0.70 -8.07
N PHE A 115 -6.72 0.60 -7.19
CA PHE A 115 -5.38 1.19 -7.42
C PHE A 115 -4.69 0.57 -8.64
N ALA A 116 -4.75 -0.75 -8.79
CA ALA A 116 -4.27 -1.40 -9.99
C ALA A 116 -5.05 -0.91 -11.23
N GLY A 117 -6.37 -0.79 -11.15
CA GLY A 117 -7.20 -0.21 -12.20
C GLY A 117 -6.73 1.19 -12.61
N THR A 118 -6.53 2.10 -11.67
CA THR A 118 -5.99 3.45 -11.93
C THR A 118 -4.62 3.38 -12.60
N PHE A 119 -3.72 2.56 -12.07
CA PHE A 119 -2.37 2.38 -12.61
C PHE A 119 -2.41 1.90 -14.07
N TYR A 120 -3.22 0.88 -14.37
CA TYR A 120 -3.37 0.36 -15.73
C TYR A 120 -4.05 1.39 -16.64
N GLY A 121 -5.01 2.16 -16.14
CA GLY A 121 -5.65 3.21 -16.91
C GLY A 121 -4.70 4.35 -17.28
N PHE A 122 -3.69 4.65 -16.46
CA PHE A 122 -2.60 5.55 -16.87
C PHE A 122 -1.60 4.89 -17.83
N GLY A 123 -1.36 3.59 -17.68
CA GLY A 123 -0.41 2.85 -18.53
C GLY A 123 -0.91 2.57 -19.95
N VAL A 124 -2.20 2.27 -20.11
CA VAL A 124 -2.79 1.92 -21.42
C VAL A 124 -2.58 3.02 -22.48
N PRO A 125 -2.83 4.32 -22.20
CA PRO A 125 -2.55 5.40 -23.15
C PRO A 125 -1.08 5.49 -23.58
N VAL A 126 -0.11 5.16 -22.70
CA VAL A 126 1.32 5.11 -23.06
C VAL A 126 1.57 4.03 -24.12
N LEU A 127 0.94 2.86 -23.98
CA LEU A 127 1.06 1.77 -24.96
C LEU A 127 0.49 2.15 -26.34
N PHE A 128 -0.52 3.02 -26.36
CA PHE A 128 -1.14 3.56 -27.57
C PHE A 128 -0.54 4.89 -28.06
N GLU A 129 0.56 5.35 -27.47
CA GLU A 129 1.23 6.62 -27.83
C GLU A 129 0.29 7.82 -27.75
N SER A 130 -0.61 7.85 -26.76
CA SER A 130 -1.45 9.01 -26.56
C SER A 130 -0.64 10.14 -25.92
N GLU A 131 -0.66 11.31 -26.53
CA GLU A 131 -0.10 12.55 -25.97
C GLU A 131 -1.17 13.42 -25.30
N ASN A 132 -2.45 13.00 -25.34
CA ASN A 132 -3.56 13.79 -24.84
C ASN A 132 -3.82 13.50 -23.35
N PRO A 133 -3.60 14.46 -22.43
CA PRO A 133 -3.81 14.25 -21.00
C PRO A 133 -5.25 13.83 -20.64
N LYS A 134 -6.25 14.25 -21.43
CA LYS A 134 -7.65 13.83 -21.24
C LYS A 134 -7.82 12.33 -21.38
N VAL A 135 -7.08 11.70 -22.29
CA VAL A 135 -7.14 10.24 -22.51
C VAL A 135 -6.57 9.50 -21.31
N TYR A 136 -5.51 10.03 -20.67
CA TYR A 136 -4.94 9.48 -19.43
C TYR A 136 -5.95 9.49 -18.28
N PHE A 137 -6.54 10.66 -18.00
CA PHE A 137 -7.52 10.77 -16.92
C PHE A 137 -8.79 9.97 -17.21
N ALA A 138 -9.33 10.03 -18.44
CA ALA A 138 -10.51 9.25 -18.81
C ALA A 138 -10.26 7.74 -18.67
N SER A 139 -9.10 7.25 -19.14
CA SER A 139 -8.75 5.84 -19.04
C SER A 139 -8.56 5.41 -17.57
N ALA A 140 -7.85 6.20 -16.76
CA ALA A 140 -7.70 5.96 -15.32
C ALA A 140 -9.05 5.95 -14.57
N MET A 141 -9.92 6.93 -14.83
CA MET A 141 -11.25 7.03 -14.20
C MET A 141 -12.16 5.85 -14.56
N LEU A 142 -12.06 5.31 -15.77
CA LEU A 142 -12.81 4.12 -16.20
C LEU A 142 -12.21 2.82 -15.64
N ALA A 143 -10.88 2.70 -15.67
CA ALA A 143 -10.19 1.48 -15.25
C ALA A 143 -10.22 1.28 -13.74
N THR A 144 -10.27 2.35 -12.95
CA THR A 144 -10.34 2.29 -11.47
C THR A 144 -11.50 1.42 -10.95
N PRO A 145 -12.79 1.68 -11.28
CA PRO A 145 -13.89 0.85 -10.80
C PRO A 145 -13.87 -0.56 -11.42
N ILE A 146 -13.36 -0.71 -12.65
CA ILE A 146 -13.18 -2.02 -13.28
C ILE A 146 -12.19 -2.88 -12.47
N GLY A 147 -11.05 -2.31 -12.07
CA GLY A 147 -10.06 -2.99 -11.25
C GLY A 147 -10.62 -3.41 -9.88
N GLY A 148 -11.38 -2.54 -9.23
CA GLY A 148 -12.08 -2.86 -7.98
C GLY A 148 -13.11 -3.98 -8.14
N LEU A 149 -13.89 -3.96 -9.23
CA LEU A 149 -14.86 -5.01 -9.57
C LEU A 149 -14.18 -6.37 -9.85
N ILE A 150 -13.07 -6.36 -10.58
CA ILE A 150 -12.28 -7.57 -10.85
C ILE A 150 -11.75 -8.14 -9.53
N ALA A 151 -11.17 -7.31 -8.67
CA ALA A 151 -10.67 -7.76 -7.38
C ALA A 151 -11.79 -8.28 -6.47
N HIS A 152 -12.97 -7.66 -6.49
CA HIS A 152 -14.16 -8.21 -5.83
C HIS A 152 -14.44 -9.63 -6.33
N ARG A 153 -14.68 -9.80 -7.64
CA ARG A 153 -15.00 -11.11 -8.23
C ARG A 153 -13.94 -12.19 -7.98
N LEU A 154 -12.66 -11.83 -8.04
CA LEU A 154 -11.56 -12.77 -7.77
C LEU A 154 -11.45 -13.17 -6.30
N THR A 155 -12.07 -12.40 -5.39
CA THR A 155 -12.02 -12.63 -3.94
C THR A 155 -13.34 -13.10 -3.36
N ASP A 156 -14.40 -13.20 -4.17
CA ASP A 156 -15.74 -13.61 -3.72
C ASP A 156 -15.77 -15.04 -3.15
N HIS A 157 -14.88 -15.92 -3.60
CA HIS A 157 -14.86 -17.33 -3.23
C HIS A 157 -14.03 -17.66 -2.00
N ARG A 158 -13.30 -16.69 -1.44
CA ARG A 158 -12.40 -16.92 -0.30
C ARG A 158 -12.42 -15.75 0.67
N TRP A 159 -12.54 -16.07 1.96
CA TRP A 159 -12.29 -15.08 3.00
C TRP A 159 -10.79 -14.82 3.15
N PHE A 160 -10.39 -13.56 3.03
CA PHE A 160 -9.02 -13.12 3.25
C PHE A 160 -8.91 -12.45 4.61
N LYS A 161 -7.96 -12.90 5.43
CA LYS A 161 -7.61 -12.20 6.66
C LYS A 161 -6.89 -10.89 6.32
N LYS A 162 -7.00 -9.91 7.22
CA LYS A 162 -6.36 -8.59 7.07
C LYS A 162 -4.86 -8.68 6.73
N GLY A 163 -4.11 -9.56 7.40
CA GLY A 163 -2.69 -9.76 7.12
C GLY A 163 -2.42 -10.35 5.72
N GLU A 164 -3.27 -11.27 5.26
CA GLU A 164 -3.15 -11.87 3.93
C GLU A 164 -3.42 -10.83 2.83
N SER A 165 -4.47 -10.02 3.00
CA SER A 165 -4.80 -8.97 2.03
C SER A 165 -3.71 -7.92 1.93
N TYR A 166 -3.11 -7.50 3.06
CA TYR A 166 -2.00 -6.55 3.03
C TYR A 166 -0.77 -7.11 2.34
N LEU A 167 -0.39 -8.36 2.63
CA LEU A 167 0.72 -9.00 1.92
C LEU A 167 0.43 -9.12 0.44
N MET A 168 -0.78 -9.53 0.04
CA MET A 168 -1.14 -9.64 -1.38
C MET A 168 -1.06 -8.29 -2.10
N THR A 169 -1.57 -7.22 -1.50
CA THR A 169 -1.45 -5.85 -2.02
C THR A 169 0.00 -5.41 -2.15
N ASN A 170 0.81 -5.61 -1.10
CA ASN A 170 2.23 -5.28 -1.11
C ASN A 170 2.99 -6.12 -2.13
N GLY A 171 2.63 -7.39 -2.29
CA GLY A 171 3.17 -8.28 -3.32
C GLY A 171 2.91 -7.75 -4.72
N GLY A 172 1.70 -7.25 -4.98
CA GLY A 172 1.38 -6.57 -6.25
C GLY A 172 2.22 -5.32 -6.48
N PHE A 173 2.37 -4.47 -5.46
CA PHE A 173 3.20 -3.27 -5.55
C PHE A 173 4.67 -3.60 -5.81
N VAL A 174 5.22 -4.55 -5.06
CA VAL A 174 6.59 -5.07 -5.26
C VAL A 174 6.73 -5.62 -6.67
N GLY A 175 5.79 -6.43 -7.15
CA GLY A 175 5.78 -6.92 -8.52
C GLY A 175 5.87 -5.79 -9.55
N GLY A 176 5.09 -4.71 -9.36
CA GLY A 176 5.18 -3.50 -10.19
C GLY A 176 6.55 -2.85 -10.15
N LEU A 177 7.17 -2.73 -8.96
CA LEU A 177 8.53 -2.20 -8.81
C LEU A 177 9.58 -3.06 -9.52
N TYR A 178 9.48 -4.40 -9.45
CA TYR A 178 10.34 -5.29 -10.24
C TYR A 178 10.10 -5.11 -11.74
N GLY A 179 8.84 -4.97 -12.14
CA GLY A 179 8.49 -4.66 -13.52
C GLY A 179 9.14 -3.36 -14.01
N PHE A 180 9.26 -2.34 -13.14
CA PHE A 180 10.00 -1.12 -13.45
C PHE A 180 11.53 -1.34 -13.48
N ALA A 181 12.06 -2.06 -12.49
CA ALA A 181 13.50 -2.21 -12.28
C ALA A 181 14.19 -3.15 -13.30
N ILE A 182 13.50 -4.17 -13.80
CA ILE A 182 14.07 -5.14 -14.74
C ILE A 182 14.53 -4.47 -16.05
N PRO A 183 13.70 -3.69 -16.75
CA PRO A 183 14.16 -2.95 -17.94
C PRO A 183 15.34 -2.02 -17.65
N TYR A 184 15.35 -1.37 -16.48
CA TYR A 184 16.44 -0.49 -16.06
C TYR A 184 17.78 -1.23 -15.94
N VAL A 185 17.79 -2.36 -15.25
CA VAL A 185 18.99 -3.19 -15.10
C VAL A 185 19.39 -3.85 -16.43
N ALA A 186 18.43 -4.16 -17.30
CA ALA A 186 18.69 -4.74 -18.62
C ALA A 186 19.29 -3.74 -19.64
N ASN A 187 19.52 -2.49 -19.24
CA ASN A 187 20.12 -1.44 -20.08
C ASN A 187 19.35 -1.22 -21.40
N ILE A 188 18.04 -1.04 -21.34
CA ILE A 188 17.24 -0.70 -22.52
C ILE A 188 17.31 0.78 -22.92
N GLU A 189 18.28 1.53 -22.36
CA GLU A 189 18.41 2.98 -22.54
C GLU A 189 18.88 3.36 -23.95
N ASP A 190 19.46 2.41 -24.69
CA ASP A 190 19.86 2.61 -26.10
C ASP A 190 18.66 2.57 -27.07
N LEU A 191 17.45 2.27 -26.59
CA LEU A 191 16.24 2.25 -27.40
C LEU A 191 15.63 3.64 -27.55
N GLU A 192 14.80 3.83 -28.57
CA GLU A 192 13.99 5.04 -28.72
C GLU A 192 13.13 5.28 -27.47
N GLU A 193 13.08 6.52 -26.97
CA GLU A 193 12.38 6.93 -25.74
C GLU A 193 10.92 6.43 -25.67
N ARG A 194 10.23 6.44 -26.82
CA ARG A 194 8.86 5.91 -26.96
C ARG A 194 8.79 4.41 -26.71
N THR A 195 9.73 3.66 -27.29
CA THR A 195 9.84 2.22 -27.11
C THR A 195 10.23 1.89 -25.67
N GLN A 196 11.17 2.65 -25.10
CA GLN A 196 11.58 2.55 -23.71
C GLN A 196 10.37 2.71 -22.77
N SER A 197 9.63 3.81 -22.88
CA SER A 197 8.45 4.09 -22.04
C SER A 197 7.41 2.97 -22.08
N LYS A 198 7.16 2.41 -23.26
CA LYS A 198 6.25 1.27 -23.42
C LYS A 198 6.75 0.01 -22.71
N ILE A 199 8.05 -0.29 -22.80
CA ILE A 199 8.64 -1.45 -22.13
C ILE A 199 8.54 -1.29 -20.61
N TYR A 200 8.86 -0.11 -20.06
CA TYR A 200 8.71 0.15 -18.62
C TYR A 200 7.28 -0.05 -18.16
N ILE A 201 6.31 0.60 -18.82
CA ILE A 201 4.90 0.50 -18.43
C ILE A 201 4.36 -0.92 -18.61
N ALA A 202 4.65 -1.58 -19.73
CA ALA A 202 4.22 -2.96 -19.96
C ALA A 202 4.81 -3.91 -18.91
N SER A 203 6.10 -3.75 -18.60
CA SER A 203 6.79 -4.58 -17.61
C SER A 203 6.23 -4.35 -16.20
N MET A 204 5.95 -3.10 -15.80
CA MET A 204 5.23 -2.81 -14.54
C MET A 204 3.83 -3.45 -14.50
N MET A 205 3.06 -3.31 -15.58
CA MET A 205 1.71 -3.89 -15.70
C MET A 205 1.74 -5.42 -15.63
N VAL A 206 2.77 -6.09 -16.14
CA VAL A 206 2.93 -7.54 -15.99
C VAL A 206 3.44 -7.91 -14.59
N GLY A 207 4.29 -7.08 -14.01
CA GLY A 207 4.86 -7.27 -12.69
C GLY A 207 3.82 -7.33 -11.58
N VAL A 208 2.82 -6.44 -11.58
CA VAL A 208 1.77 -6.38 -10.54
C VAL A 208 1.05 -7.72 -10.32
N PRO A 209 0.43 -8.36 -11.33
CA PRO A 209 -0.27 -9.63 -11.13
C PRO A 209 0.68 -10.77 -10.78
N ILE A 210 1.91 -10.78 -11.32
CA ILE A 210 2.93 -11.78 -10.96
C ILE A 210 3.29 -11.64 -9.47
N GLY A 211 3.52 -10.42 -8.99
CA GLY A 211 3.85 -10.14 -7.59
C GLY A 211 2.72 -10.51 -6.62
N ALA A 212 1.47 -10.19 -6.97
CA ALA A 212 0.31 -10.60 -6.19
C ALA A 212 0.17 -12.14 -6.16
N TRP A 213 0.29 -12.80 -7.32
CA TRP A 213 0.16 -14.25 -7.45
C TRP A 213 1.26 -15.02 -6.70
N THR A 214 2.52 -14.61 -6.84
CA THR A 214 3.65 -15.20 -6.11
C THR A 214 3.45 -15.07 -4.61
N THR A 215 2.96 -13.92 -4.15
CA THR A 215 2.67 -13.70 -2.73
C THR A 215 1.54 -14.59 -2.23
N ILE A 216 0.44 -14.72 -2.98
CA ILE A 216 -0.67 -15.65 -2.67
C ILE A 216 -0.14 -17.07 -2.51
N LYS A 217 0.69 -17.55 -3.44
CA LYS A 217 1.28 -18.89 -3.35
C LYS A 217 2.15 -19.06 -2.10
N LEU A 218 2.94 -18.05 -1.76
CA LEU A 218 3.84 -18.10 -0.62
C LEU A 218 3.12 -18.13 0.73
N ILE A 219 1.98 -17.45 0.83
CA ILE A 219 1.16 -17.35 2.05
C ILE A 219 0.00 -18.34 2.08
N TYR A 220 -0.17 -19.16 1.05
CA TYR A 220 -1.24 -20.16 0.98
C TYR A 220 -1.15 -21.09 2.20
N ASN A 221 -2.27 -21.28 2.90
CA ASN A 221 -2.37 -22.06 4.15
C ASN A 221 -1.50 -21.58 5.32
N LYS A 222 -0.94 -20.37 5.26
CA LYS A 222 -0.18 -19.79 6.37
C LYS A 222 -1.01 -18.69 7.03
N PRO A 223 -1.40 -18.83 8.31
CA PRO A 223 -2.09 -17.76 9.00
C PRO A 223 -1.12 -16.59 9.20
N ILE A 224 -1.31 -15.51 8.45
CA ILE A 224 -0.55 -14.27 8.62
C ILE A 224 -1.41 -13.26 9.38
N SER A 225 -0.96 -12.88 10.58
CA SER A 225 -1.56 -11.77 11.32
C SER A 225 -1.25 -10.43 10.65
N GLU A 226 -2.05 -9.41 10.93
CA GLU A 226 -1.82 -8.05 10.43
C GLU A 226 -0.44 -7.49 10.85
N GLY A 227 -0.06 -7.63 12.13
CA GLY A 227 1.25 -7.16 12.58
C GLY A 227 2.39 -7.90 11.88
N ARG A 228 2.22 -9.20 11.64
CA ARG A 228 3.20 -10.01 10.92
C ARG A 228 3.32 -9.58 9.45
N SER A 229 2.23 -9.29 8.75
CA SER A 229 2.28 -8.78 7.38
C SER A 229 3.06 -7.47 7.28
N HIS A 230 2.83 -6.56 8.23
CA HIS A 230 3.54 -5.28 8.28
C HIS A 230 5.03 -5.47 8.50
N LEU A 231 5.45 -6.37 9.39
CA LEU A 231 6.87 -6.64 9.63
C LEU A 231 7.56 -7.36 8.48
N ILE A 232 6.86 -8.27 7.78
CA ILE A 232 7.40 -8.91 6.56
C ILE A 232 7.64 -7.86 5.48
N SER A 233 6.65 -7.02 5.18
CA SER A 233 6.79 -5.97 4.17
C SER A 233 7.85 -4.94 4.56
N PHE A 234 7.89 -4.56 5.84
CA PHE A 234 8.91 -3.65 6.36
C PHE A 234 10.31 -4.26 6.27
N GLY A 235 10.47 -5.55 6.60
CA GLY A 235 11.72 -6.28 6.41
C GLY A 235 12.22 -6.19 4.96
N GLY A 236 11.31 -6.28 3.98
CA GLY A 236 11.67 -6.09 2.57
C GLY A 236 12.15 -4.68 2.25
N LEU A 237 11.48 -3.64 2.75
CA LEU A 237 11.93 -2.26 2.57
C LEU A 237 13.30 -2.00 3.22
N VAL A 238 13.51 -2.48 4.44
CA VAL A 238 14.79 -2.36 5.16
C VAL A 238 15.89 -3.13 4.43
N GLY A 239 15.62 -4.36 4.01
CA GLY A 239 16.60 -5.17 3.26
C GLY A 239 17.00 -4.51 1.94
N SER A 240 16.05 -3.92 1.21
CA SER A 240 16.31 -3.13 0.00
C SER A 240 17.20 -1.92 0.30
N ALA A 241 16.83 -1.11 1.31
CA ALA A 241 17.60 0.06 1.71
C ALA A 241 19.02 -0.28 2.20
N TYR A 242 19.18 -1.35 2.96
CA TYR A 242 20.48 -1.81 3.44
C TYR A 242 21.36 -2.31 2.29
N ALA A 243 20.80 -3.06 1.35
CA ALA A 243 21.54 -3.51 0.18
C ALA A 243 22.02 -2.33 -0.69
N SER A 244 21.16 -1.35 -0.95
CA SER A 244 21.56 -0.11 -1.65
C SER A 244 22.60 0.68 -0.87
N GLY A 245 22.47 0.78 0.46
CA GLY A 245 23.46 1.43 1.31
C GLY A 245 24.80 0.72 1.30
N ILE A 246 24.83 -0.61 1.26
CA ILE A 246 26.09 -1.37 1.14
C ILE A 246 26.78 -1.05 -0.20
N VAL A 247 26.03 -0.98 -1.30
CA VAL A 247 26.58 -0.57 -2.61
C VAL A 247 27.14 0.85 -2.56
N SER A 248 26.47 1.76 -1.84
CA SER A 248 26.95 3.14 -1.69
C SER A 248 28.30 3.24 -0.96
N LEU A 249 28.63 2.27 -0.10
CA LEU A 249 29.92 2.20 0.59
C LEU A 249 31.06 1.70 -0.30
N LEU A 250 30.75 1.14 -1.47
CA LEU A 250 31.74 0.64 -2.43
C LEU A 250 32.17 1.71 -3.44
N ASP A 251 31.69 2.95 -3.29
CA ASP A 251 32.00 4.09 -4.18
C ASP A 251 31.75 3.79 -5.67
N ILE A 252 30.65 3.09 -5.94
CA ILE A 252 30.24 2.76 -7.31
C ILE A 252 29.43 3.94 -7.86
N GLU A 253 29.94 4.59 -8.91
CA GLU A 253 29.27 5.74 -9.56
C GLU A 253 28.02 5.35 -10.35
N SER A 254 27.93 4.10 -10.82
CA SER A 254 26.77 3.63 -11.58
C SER A 254 25.56 3.39 -10.68
N SER A 255 24.40 3.91 -11.08
CA SER A 255 23.11 3.74 -10.40
C SER A 255 22.50 2.33 -10.54
N ARG A 256 22.86 1.56 -11.57
CA ARG A 256 22.29 0.22 -11.81
C ARG A 256 22.62 -0.78 -10.69
N PRO A 257 23.87 -0.86 -10.19
CA PRO A 257 24.21 -1.63 -8.99
C PRO A 257 23.31 -1.35 -7.78
N TYR A 258 22.89 -0.09 -7.55
CA TYR A 258 21.99 0.24 -6.44
C TYR A 258 20.59 -0.34 -6.62
N VAL A 259 20.04 -0.27 -7.84
CA VAL A 259 18.73 -0.84 -8.17
C VAL A 259 18.80 -2.36 -8.11
N PHE A 260 19.86 -2.97 -8.64
CA PHE A 260 20.08 -4.41 -8.56
C PHE A 260 20.21 -4.89 -7.11
N ALA A 261 20.97 -4.17 -6.29
CA ALA A 261 21.09 -4.48 -4.85
C ALA A 261 19.75 -4.33 -4.13
N ALA A 262 18.98 -3.28 -4.40
CA ALA A 262 17.62 -3.12 -3.88
C ALA A 262 16.72 -4.31 -4.25
N MET A 263 16.77 -4.75 -5.52
CA MET A 263 16.05 -5.93 -6.01
C MET A 263 16.47 -7.23 -5.31
N LEU A 264 17.71 -7.36 -4.84
CA LEU A 264 18.13 -8.55 -4.07
C LEU A 264 17.80 -8.41 -2.58
N GLY A 265 17.98 -7.20 -2.04
CA GLY A 265 17.74 -6.86 -0.65
C GLY A 265 16.29 -6.99 -0.25
N LEU A 266 15.35 -6.66 -1.15
CA LEU A 266 13.92 -6.72 -0.86
C LEU A 266 13.43 -8.14 -0.48
N PRO A 267 13.63 -9.20 -1.30
CA PRO A 267 13.17 -10.54 -0.95
C PRO A 267 13.98 -11.13 0.19
N ALA A 268 15.28 -10.84 0.29
CA ALA A 268 16.11 -11.26 1.41
C ALA A 268 15.61 -10.67 2.74
N GLY A 269 15.34 -9.37 2.78
CA GLY A 269 14.82 -8.68 3.94
C GLY A 269 13.40 -9.13 4.31
N ALA A 270 12.54 -9.35 3.32
CA ALA A 270 11.18 -9.86 3.56
C ALA A 270 11.23 -11.30 4.13
N TYR A 271 12.15 -12.13 3.63
CA TYR A 271 12.38 -13.48 4.16
C TYR A 271 12.89 -13.44 5.61
N LEU A 272 13.85 -12.58 5.92
CA LEU A 272 14.32 -12.39 7.30
C LEU A 272 13.19 -11.88 8.20
N GLY A 273 12.37 -10.93 7.73
CA GLY A 273 11.17 -10.47 8.44
C GLY A 273 10.17 -11.59 8.68
N TYR A 274 9.98 -12.49 7.70
CA TYR A 274 9.14 -13.68 7.86
C TYR A 274 9.69 -14.64 8.92
N GLN A 275 10.99 -14.91 8.91
CA GLN A 275 11.65 -15.80 9.87
C GLN A 275 11.56 -15.25 11.30
N LEU A 276 11.96 -13.98 11.50
CA LEU A 276 11.93 -13.29 12.80
C LEU A 276 10.52 -13.14 13.39
N THR A 277 9.48 -13.33 12.56
CA THR A 277 8.08 -13.25 12.98
C THR A 277 7.37 -14.59 13.10
N THR A 278 8.06 -15.71 12.91
CA THR A 278 7.42 -17.04 12.90
C THR A 278 6.96 -17.49 14.28
N GLU A 279 7.71 -17.17 15.33
CA GLU A 279 7.48 -17.72 16.68
C GLU A 279 6.62 -16.82 17.60
N SER A 280 6.17 -15.66 17.12
CA SER A 280 5.49 -14.69 17.99
C SER A 280 4.27 -14.09 17.32
N GLU A 281 3.25 -13.79 18.12
CA GLU A 281 2.09 -13.03 17.68
C GLU A 281 2.43 -11.54 17.66
N TYR A 282 2.38 -10.94 16.47
CA TYR A 282 2.56 -9.51 16.31
C TYR A 282 1.22 -8.84 16.04
N THR A 283 0.89 -7.89 16.90
CA THR A 283 -0.22 -6.95 16.68
C THR A 283 0.20 -5.85 15.72
N ALA A 284 -0.78 -5.18 15.10
CA ALA A 284 -0.53 -4.03 14.24
C ALA A 284 0.19 -2.90 14.99
N GLY A 285 -0.23 -2.60 16.22
CA GLY A 285 0.39 -1.56 17.06
C GLY A 285 1.85 -1.86 17.40
N ARG A 286 2.16 -3.12 17.74
CA ARG A 286 3.55 -3.55 17.99
C ARG A 286 4.40 -3.44 16.73
N ALA A 287 3.89 -3.89 15.58
CA ALA A 287 4.59 -3.75 14.30
C ALA A 287 4.88 -2.29 13.96
N ALA A 288 3.91 -1.39 14.17
CA ALA A 288 4.09 0.05 13.95
C ALA A 288 5.19 0.65 14.85
N LEU A 289 5.22 0.31 16.14
CA LEU A 289 6.29 0.78 17.03
C LEU A 289 7.67 0.25 16.63
N ILE A 290 7.77 -0.98 16.15
CA ILE A 290 9.04 -1.53 15.64
C ILE A 290 9.52 -0.73 14.42
N GLN A 291 8.61 -0.38 13.50
CA GLN A 291 8.92 0.47 12.34
C GLN A 291 9.38 1.87 12.77
N ILE A 292 8.65 2.50 13.71
CA ILE A 292 9.03 3.81 14.26
C ILE A 292 10.40 3.73 14.95
N GLY A 293 10.65 2.66 15.71
CA GLY A 293 11.94 2.42 16.37
C GLY A 293 13.09 2.36 15.37
N ALA A 294 12.90 1.69 14.23
CA ALA A 294 13.89 1.68 13.16
C ALA A 294 14.14 3.08 12.57
N CYS A 295 13.09 3.85 12.27
CA CYS A 295 13.25 5.22 11.77
C CYS A 295 13.95 6.14 12.78
N ALA A 296 13.52 6.10 14.05
CA ALA A 296 14.12 6.89 15.13
C ALA A 296 15.59 6.51 15.35
N GLY A 297 15.90 5.21 15.28
CA GLY A 297 17.26 4.69 15.36
C GLY A 297 18.16 5.21 14.24
N ALA A 298 17.70 5.21 12.98
CA ALA A 298 18.45 5.77 11.85
C ALA A 298 18.70 7.28 12.03
N LEU A 299 17.68 8.04 12.42
CA LEU A 299 17.82 9.48 12.68
C LEU A 299 18.81 9.77 13.80
N PHE A 300 18.75 9.00 14.89
CA PHE A 300 19.69 9.10 15.99
C PHE A 300 21.12 8.79 15.56
N GLY A 301 21.33 7.72 14.78
CA GLY A 301 22.62 7.38 14.19
C GLY A 301 23.20 8.50 13.33
N ASN A 302 22.40 9.06 12.42
CA ASN A 302 22.80 10.22 11.62
C ASN A 302 23.09 11.47 12.47
N GLY A 303 22.36 11.66 13.57
CA GLY A 303 22.61 12.73 14.53
C GLY A 303 24.01 12.66 15.13
N ILE A 304 24.49 11.46 15.49
CA ILE A 304 25.86 11.25 16.00
C ILE A 304 26.90 11.66 14.95
N VAL A 305 26.71 11.22 13.69
CA VAL A 305 27.63 11.54 12.59
C VAL A 305 27.67 13.05 12.31
N SER A 306 26.51 13.72 12.35
CA SER A 306 26.43 15.17 12.23
C SER A 306 27.15 15.91 13.34
N VAL A 307 27.02 15.48 14.61
CA VAL A 307 27.77 16.08 15.73
C VAL A 307 29.27 15.86 15.59
N ALA A 308 29.68 14.74 15.02
CA ALA A 308 31.09 14.45 14.73
C ALA A 308 31.64 15.26 13.52
N ASN A 309 30.82 16.06 12.84
CA ASN A 309 31.18 16.84 11.65
C ASN A 309 31.83 15.98 10.55
N ALA A 310 31.32 14.78 10.30
CA ALA A 310 31.80 13.95 9.20
C ALA A 310 31.49 14.64 7.86
N LYS A 311 32.51 14.76 7.01
CA LYS A 311 32.38 15.44 5.70
C LYS A 311 31.91 14.52 4.57
N SER A 312 32.08 13.21 4.75
CA SER A 312 31.80 12.22 3.70
C SER A 312 30.46 11.52 3.95
N HIS A 313 29.90 10.89 2.92
CA HIS A 313 28.55 10.31 2.96
C HIS A 313 28.51 8.92 3.63
N GLU A 314 29.62 8.17 3.57
CA GLU A 314 29.71 6.78 4.03
C GLU A 314 29.41 6.63 5.53
N PRO A 315 29.90 7.49 6.44
CA PRO A 315 29.57 7.43 7.86
C PRO A 315 28.06 7.58 8.12
N TYR A 316 27.35 8.41 7.35
CA TYR A 316 25.90 8.57 7.48
C TYR A 316 25.16 7.30 7.09
N VAL A 317 25.58 6.63 6.01
CA VAL A 317 24.98 5.37 5.57
C VAL A 317 25.19 4.27 6.62
N VAL A 318 26.42 4.10 7.10
CA VAL A 318 26.73 3.13 8.16
C VAL A 318 25.93 3.41 9.42
N ALA A 319 25.91 4.67 9.87
CA ALA A 319 25.17 5.04 11.08
C ALA A 319 23.65 4.90 10.92
N SER A 320 23.11 5.14 9.72
CA SER A 320 21.70 4.91 9.41
C SER A 320 21.34 3.43 9.53
N ILE A 321 22.17 2.54 8.94
CA ILE A 321 21.96 1.08 8.99
C ILE A 321 22.07 0.56 10.42
N LEU A 322 23.15 0.91 11.14
CA LEU A 322 23.37 0.45 12.51
C LEU A 322 22.32 1.03 13.46
N GLY A 323 22.02 2.32 13.31
CA GLY A 323 21.01 3.02 14.10
C GLY A 323 19.63 2.41 13.93
N SER A 324 19.19 2.18 12.69
CA SER A 324 17.88 1.56 12.44
C SER A 324 17.80 0.13 12.95
N ALA A 325 18.85 -0.68 12.80
CA ALA A 325 18.90 -2.03 13.37
C ALA A 325 18.78 -2.00 14.90
N ALA A 326 19.55 -1.12 15.57
CA ALA A 326 19.51 -0.97 17.03
C ALA A 326 18.13 -0.46 17.52
N GLY A 327 17.55 0.52 16.83
CA GLY A 327 16.22 1.06 17.15
C GLY A 327 15.11 0.03 16.96
N MET A 328 15.19 -0.78 15.90
CA MET A 328 14.28 -1.91 15.67
C MET A 328 14.38 -2.96 16.77
N TRP A 329 15.61 -3.35 17.15
CA TRP A 329 15.86 -4.30 18.22
C TRP A 329 15.33 -3.81 19.57
N LEU A 330 15.62 -2.55 19.92
CA LEU A 330 15.13 -1.93 21.15
C LEU A 330 13.61 -1.87 21.18
N ALA A 331 12.97 -1.40 20.10
CA ALA A 331 11.51 -1.35 20.03
C ALA A 331 10.90 -2.75 20.10
N HIS A 332 11.47 -3.74 19.41
CA HIS A 332 11.01 -5.13 19.48
C HIS A 332 11.08 -5.68 20.92
N ARG A 333 12.18 -5.42 21.63
CA ARG A 333 12.39 -5.87 23.01
C ARG A 333 11.45 -5.19 23.99
N SER A 334 11.32 -3.86 23.90
CA SER A 334 10.51 -3.03 24.79
C SER A 334 9.01 -3.22 24.61
N THR A 335 8.57 -3.69 23.43
CA THR A 335 7.15 -3.93 23.12
C THR A 335 6.74 -5.39 23.25
N ARG A 336 7.61 -6.26 23.80
CA ARG A 336 7.27 -7.67 24.03
C ARG A 336 6.12 -7.78 25.01
N GLY A 337 5.08 -8.56 24.67
CA GLY A 337 3.86 -8.67 25.47
C GLY A 337 2.85 -7.52 25.26
N TRP A 338 3.16 -6.53 24.43
CA TRP A 338 2.25 -5.40 24.23
C TRP A 338 1.15 -5.72 23.21
N GLY A 339 -0.09 -5.74 23.69
CA GLY A 339 -1.28 -6.04 22.89
C GLY A 339 -1.40 -7.52 22.47
N GLU A 340 -0.43 -8.37 22.82
CA GLU A 340 -0.60 -9.81 22.76
C GLU A 340 -1.81 -10.14 23.63
N GLY A 341 -2.80 -10.84 23.08
CA GLY A 341 -3.91 -11.35 23.87
C GLY A 341 -3.31 -12.33 24.85
N THR A 342 -2.94 -11.85 26.03
CA THR A 342 -2.23 -12.68 27.01
C THR A 342 -3.06 -13.93 27.23
N PRO A 343 -2.48 -15.14 27.21
CA PRO A 343 -3.21 -16.39 27.43
C PRO A 343 -3.96 -16.44 28.78
N PHE A 344 -3.77 -15.46 29.66
CA PHE A 344 -4.61 -15.22 30.85
C PHE A 344 -6.09 -14.95 30.55
N THR A 345 -6.50 -14.62 29.32
CA THR A 345 -7.93 -14.56 28.94
C THR A 345 -8.55 -15.92 28.60
N ARG A 346 -7.79 -17.03 28.65
CA ARG A 346 -8.36 -18.38 28.49
C ARG A 346 -8.98 -18.95 29.77
N ASN A 347 -8.83 -18.26 30.90
CA ASN A 347 -9.64 -18.51 32.08
C ASN A 347 -10.71 -17.42 32.16
N ASP A 348 -11.98 -17.80 32.04
CA ASP A 348 -13.18 -16.97 32.27
C ASP A 348 -13.28 -16.45 33.73
N LEU A 349 -12.18 -16.45 34.48
CA LEU A 349 -12.10 -16.12 35.90
C LEU A 349 -11.65 -14.68 36.17
N ILE A 350 -11.14 -13.94 35.18
CA ILE A 350 -10.90 -12.50 35.35
C ILE A 350 -12.17 -11.76 34.93
N PRO A 351 -12.90 -11.14 35.89
CA PRO A 351 -14.12 -10.39 35.60
C PRO A 351 -13.87 -9.35 34.51
N LYS A 352 -14.86 -9.13 33.65
CA LYS A 352 -14.79 -8.10 32.59
C LYS A 352 -14.43 -6.70 33.11
N SER A 353 -14.64 -6.43 34.41
CA SER A 353 -14.33 -5.16 35.08
C SER A 353 -12.84 -4.90 35.28
N ASP A 354 -11.96 -5.90 35.14
CA ASP A 354 -10.54 -5.76 35.53
C ASP A 354 -9.62 -5.76 34.31
N ARG A 355 -10.17 -5.62 33.09
CA ARG A 355 -9.39 -5.61 31.85
C ARG A 355 -8.95 -4.20 31.50
N PHE A 356 -7.71 -3.86 31.83
CA PHE A 356 -7.07 -2.64 31.35
C PHE A 356 -6.87 -2.71 29.83
N VAL A 357 -7.47 -1.77 29.10
CA VAL A 357 -7.21 -1.59 27.66
C VAL A 357 -6.42 -0.30 27.48
N VAL A 358 -5.15 -0.44 27.13
CA VAL A 358 -4.33 0.68 26.65
C VAL A 358 -4.56 0.79 25.15
N SER A 359 -5.26 1.84 24.73
CA SER A 359 -5.48 2.12 23.32
C SER A 359 -4.56 3.26 22.87
N LEU A 360 -3.76 3.00 21.84
CA LEU A 360 -3.00 4.04 21.15
C LEU A 360 -3.93 4.93 20.32
N PRO A 361 -3.54 6.18 20.05
CA PRO A 361 -4.23 7.01 19.07
C PRO A 361 -4.28 6.26 17.74
N SER A 362 -5.44 6.26 17.11
CA SER A 362 -5.61 5.72 15.77
C SER A 362 -4.73 6.48 14.77
N VAL A 363 -4.36 5.84 13.65
CA VAL A 363 -3.39 6.38 12.67
C VAL A 363 -3.80 7.75 12.14
N ASP A 364 -5.09 8.01 11.99
CA ASP A 364 -5.69 9.31 11.65
C ASP A 364 -5.32 10.42 12.64
N LYS A 365 -5.23 10.12 13.94
CA LYS A 365 -4.78 11.10 14.95
C LYS A 365 -3.29 11.42 14.80
N TRP A 366 -2.47 10.43 14.46
CA TRP A 366 -1.05 10.63 14.18
C TRP A 366 -0.82 11.43 12.90
N LEU A 367 -1.58 11.16 11.84
CA LEU A 367 -1.56 11.95 10.60
C LEU A 367 -2.00 13.38 10.84
N THR A 368 -3.04 13.58 11.66
CA THR A 368 -3.50 14.91 12.05
C THR A 368 -2.42 15.67 12.82
N LEU A 369 -1.77 15.01 13.78
CA LEU A 369 -0.63 15.58 14.52
C LEU A 369 0.53 15.94 13.57
N GLY A 370 0.86 15.06 12.63
CA GLY A 370 1.91 15.30 11.63
C GLY A 370 1.60 16.48 10.72
N LEU A 371 0.40 16.53 10.15
CA LEU A 371 -0.06 17.64 9.30
C LEU A 371 -0.11 18.98 10.07
N MET A 372 -0.45 18.94 11.36
CA MET A 372 -0.39 20.12 12.23
C MET A 372 1.04 20.60 12.47
N ALA A 373 1.99 19.69 12.67
CA ALA A 373 3.40 20.04 12.85
C ALA A 373 4.01 20.73 11.61
N PHE A 374 3.47 20.45 10.42
CA PHE A 374 3.89 21.11 9.17
C PHE A 374 3.26 22.49 8.93
N ARG A 375 2.16 22.84 9.60
CA ARG A 375 1.59 24.19 9.51
C ARG A 375 2.30 25.11 10.51
N LYS A 376 2.80 26.26 10.04
CA LYS A 376 3.37 27.29 10.92
C LYS A 376 2.36 27.59 12.06
N PRO A 377 2.82 27.70 13.32
CA PRO A 377 1.94 27.84 14.47
C PRO A 377 1.32 29.24 14.47
N THR A 378 0.22 29.42 13.76
CA THR A 378 -0.63 30.60 13.88
C THR A 378 -1.80 30.23 14.79
N PHE A 379 -1.74 30.74 16.01
CA PHE A 379 -2.69 30.61 17.12
C PHE A 379 -2.77 29.24 17.82
N MET A 380 -2.32 29.24 19.09
CA MET A 380 -2.55 28.17 20.06
C MET A 380 -4.04 28.08 20.41
N ALA A 381 -4.79 27.31 19.64
CA ALA A 381 -6.06 26.78 20.12
C ALA A 381 -5.77 25.54 20.98
N ASN A 382 -6.27 25.54 22.23
CA ASN A 382 -6.21 24.40 23.13
C ASN A 382 -7.03 23.25 22.57
N PHE A 383 -6.41 22.36 21.80
CA PHE A 383 -7.04 21.13 21.34
C PHE A 383 -6.76 20.00 22.33
N PRO A 384 -7.79 19.42 22.98
CA PRO A 384 -7.60 18.26 23.82
C PRO A 384 -7.33 17.04 22.93
N MET A 385 -6.06 16.68 22.77
CA MET A 385 -5.68 15.40 22.18
C MET A 385 -5.42 14.37 23.27
N GLU A 386 -6.29 13.36 23.36
CA GLU A 386 -6.02 12.11 24.07
C GLU A 386 -4.91 11.34 23.33
N LEU A 387 -3.66 11.55 23.74
CA LEU A 387 -2.47 10.81 23.25
C LEU A 387 -2.39 9.38 23.81
N LEU A 388 -3.07 9.13 24.93
CA LEU A 388 -3.11 7.85 25.60
C LEU A 388 -4.47 7.71 26.27
N ARG A 389 -5.27 6.73 25.87
CA ARG A 389 -6.50 6.39 26.58
C ARG A 389 -6.28 5.09 27.34
N ILE A 390 -6.26 5.21 28.67
CA ILE A 390 -6.30 4.10 29.60
C ILE A 390 -7.76 3.99 30.06
N SER A 391 -8.46 2.94 29.63
CA SER A 391 -9.81 2.65 30.10
C SER A 391 -9.76 1.50 31.11
N PHE A 392 -10.43 1.72 32.26
CA PHE A 392 -10.66 0.75 33.32
C PHE A 392 -11.96 -0.01 33.06
#